data_AF-A0A660T4J9-F1
#
_entry.id   AF-A0A660T4J9-F1
#
_cell.length_a   1.000
_cell.length_b   1.000
_cell.length_c   1.000
_cell.angle_alpha   90.00
_cell.angle_beta   90.00
_cell.angle_gamma   90.00
#
_symmetry.space_group_name_H-M   'P 1'
#
loop_
_entity.id
_entity.type
_entity.pdbx_description
1 polymer ?
#
loop_
_entity_poly.entity_id
_entity_poly.type
_entity_poly.pdbx_seq_one_letter_code
_entity_poly.pdbx_strand_id
1 'polypeptide(L)' 'MFFGYNYGKLEKNEEEQEIIRVIKQLKSSGFSIRGIAGELNKRLIPTKNNGIWHANMVRKILARVSTNKMI' A
#
# COMPACT_ATOMS: atom_id res chain seq x y z
N MET A 1 -14.19 0.00 -9.14
CA MET A 1 -13.83 1.39 -9.50
C MET A 1 -13.18 2.01 -8.27
N PHE A 2 -11.95 2.52 -8.37
CA PHE A 2 -11.24 3.15 -7.25
C PHE A 2 -11.81 4.54 -7.01
N PHE A 3 -12.64 4.73 -5.99
CA PHE A 3 -13.10 6.07 -5.60
C PHE A 3 -12.74 6.34 -4.13
N GLY A 4 -12.16 7.51 -3.90
CA GLY A 4 -11.58 7.94 -2.63
C GLY A 4 -10.14 8.46 -2.73
N TYR A 5 -9.73 9.03 -3.86
CA TYR A 5 -8.56 9.91 -3.84
C TYR A 5 -8.96 11.25 -3.24
N ASN A 6 -8.59 11.48 -1.98
CA ASN A 6 -8.42 12.85 -1.51
C ASN A 6 -7.03 13.32 -1.98
N TYR A 7 -6.98 13.87 -3.19
CA TYR A 7 -5.82 14.57 -3.72
C TYR A 7 -5.73 15.92 -3.01
N GLY A 8 -4.99 16.02 -1.90
CA GLY A 8 -4.74 17.36 -1.33
C GLY A 8 -4.09 17.45 0.04
N LYS A 9 -4.16 16.42 0.88
CA LYS A 9 -3.52 16.48 2.20
C LYS A 9 -2.77 15.19 2.50
N LEU A 10 -1.46 15.31 2.60
CA LEU A 10 -0.59 14.38 3.31
C LEU A 10 -0.92 14.47 4.81
N GLU A 11 -2.14 14.13 5.21
CA GLU A 11 -2.38 13.78 6.60
C GLU A 11 -1.64 12.46 6.80
N LYS A 12 -0.48 12.55 7.45
CA LYS A 12 0.28 11.39 7.92
C LYS A 12 -0.61 10.60 8.87
N ASN A 13 -1.44 9.72 8.33
CA ASN A 13 -2.03 8.66 9.12
C ASN A 13 -0.89 7.66 9.41
N GLU A 14 -0.54 7.50 10.69
CA GLU A 14 0.52 6.60 11.13
C GLU A 14 0.29 5.16 10.64
N GLU A 15 -0.98 4.76 10.55
CA GLU A 15 -1.40 3.47 10.01
C GLU A 15 -1.01 3.32 8.52
N GLU A 16 -1.23 4.36 7.71
CA GLU A 16 -0.87 4.33 6.28
C GLU A 16 0.65 4.22 6.11
N GLN A 17 1.44 4.86 7.00
CA GLN A 17 2.90 4.76 6.99
C GLN A 17 3.38 3.37 7.40
N GLU A 18 2.75 2.75 8.39
CA GLU A 18 3.07 1.39 8.81
C GLU A 18 2.79 0.39 7.68
N ILE A 19 1.66 0.53 6.99
CA ILE A 19 1.32 -0.30 5.83
C ILE A 19 2.36 -0.14 4.72
N ILE A 20 2.82 1.10 4.44
CA ILE A 20 3.87 1.35 3.45
C ILE A 20 5.20 0.67 3.87
N ARG A 21 5.54 0.69 5.16
CA ARG A 21 6.73 -0.01 5.69
C ARG A 21 6.64 -1.51 5.46
N VAL A 22 5.49 -2.13 5.78
CA VAL A 22 5.24 -3.55 5.55
C VAL A 22 5.34 -3.89 4.07
N ILE A 23 4.72 -3.10 3.19
CA ILE A 23 4.79 -3.31 1.73
C ILE A 23 6.24 -3.27 1.23
N LYS A 24 7.04 -2.29 1.68
CA LYS A 24 8.46 -2.19 1.33
C LYS A 24 9.26 -3.39 1.82
N GLN A 25 9.04 -3.81 3.06
CA GLN A 25 9.72 -4.96 3.64
C GLN A 25 9.42 -6.23 2.85
N LEU A 26 8.14 -6.52 2.58
CA LEU A 26 7.73 -7.67 1.77
C LEU A 26 8.33 -7.61 0.36
N LYS A 27 8.38 -6.41 -0.25
CA LYS A 27 9.03 -6.24 -1.54
C LYS A 27 10.53 -6.51 -1.50
N SER A 28 11.24 -6.05 -0.46
CA SER A 28 12.67 -6.35 -0.26
C SER A 28 12.95 -7.83 0.03
N SER A 29 12.01 -8.52 0.66
CA SER A 29 12.06 -9.98 0.86
C SER A 29 11.77 -10.79 -0.41
N GLY A 30 11.62 -10.14 -1.57
CA GLY A 30 11.44 -10.80 -2.87
C GLY A 30 9.99 -11.13 -3.24
N PHE A 31 9.00 -10.70 -2.46
CA PHE A 31 7.61 -10.99 -2.78
C PHE A 31 7.17 -10.29 -4.08
N SER A 32 6.39 -11.00 -4.88
CA SER A 32 5.70 -10.43 -6.05
C SER A 32 4.58 -9.49 -5.59
N ILE A 33 4.13 -8.58 -6.46
CA ILE A 33 3.04 -7.64 -6.14
C ILE A 33 1.76 -8.38 -5.71
N ARG A 34 1.46 -9.52 -6.33
CA ARG A 34 0.35 -10.39 -5.94
C ARG A 34 0.58 -11.07 -4.59
N GLY A 35 1.81 -11.54 -4.34
CA GLY A 35 2.21 -12.11 -3.06
C GLY A 35 2.08 -11.12 -1.90
N ILE A 36 2.49 -9.86 -2.11
CA ILE A 36 2.33 -8.78 -1.14
C ILE A 36 0.84 -8.54 -0.85
N ALA A 37 -0.01 -8.45 -1.87
CA ALA A 37 -1.44 -8.27 -1.67
C ALA A 37 -2.06 -9.44 -0.89
N GLY A 38 -1.70 -10.68 -1.23
CA GLY A 38 -2.12 -11.87 -0.49
C GLY A 38 -1.66 -11.87 0.97
N GLU A 39 -0.42 -11.45 1.23
CA GLU A 39 0.13 -11.37 2.59
C GLU A 39 -0.56 -10.29 3.44
N LEU A 40 -0.87 -9.13 2.85
CA LEU A 40 -1.64 -8.08 3.53
C LEU A 40 -3.06 -8.56 3.89
N ASN A 41 -3.68 -9.33 3.00
CA ASN A 41 -4.99 -9.96 3.26
C ASN A 41 -4.91 -11.03 4.36
N LYS A 42 -3.87 -11.86 4.34
CA LYS A 42 -3.64 -12.88 5.39
C LYS A 42 -3.45 -12.26 6.76
N ARG A 43 -2.78 -11.11 6.82
CA ARG A 43 -2.58 -10.34 8.06
C ARG A 43 -3.81 -9.56 8.52
N LEU A 44 -4.93 -9.67 7.79
CA LEU A 44 -6.19 -8.97 8.07
C LEU A 44 -6.01 -7.45 8.22
N ILE A 45 -5.04 -6.88 7.51
CA ILE A 45 -4.80 -5.43 7.55
C ILE A 45 -5.98 -4.76 6.84
N PRO A 46 -6.86 -4.05 7.58
CA PRO A 46 -8.05 -3.47 6.99
C PRO A 46 -7.62 -2.41 5.99
N THR A 47 -8.18 -2.49 4.78
CA THR A 47 -8.12 -1.33 3.90
C THR A 47 -9.02 -0.23 4.47
N LYS A 48 -8.82 1.02 4.05
CA LYS A 48 -9.61 2.18 4.50
C LYS A 48 -11.15 2.01 4.41
N ASN A 49 -11.63 1.06 3.58
CA ASN A 49 -13.04 0.70 3.43
C ASN A 49 -13.35 -0.77 3.83
N ASN A 50 -12.52 -1.39 4.69
CA ASN A 50 -12.72 -2.78 5.14
C ASN A 50 -12.74 -3.84 4.01
N GLY A 51 -12.16 -3.53 2.85
CA GLY A 51 -12.04 -4.42 1.69
C GLY A 51 -10.70 -5.14 1.60
N ILE A 52 -10.58 -5.99 0.58
CA ILE A 52 -9.40 -6.82 0.28
C ILE A 52 -8.31 -6.00 -0.42
N TRP A 53 -7.04 -6.27 -0.09
CA TRP A 53 -5.89 -5.79 -0.82
C TRP A 53 -5.80 -6.42 -2.21
N HIS A 54 -5.87 -5.57 -3.24
CA HIS A 54 -5.64 -5.97 -4.62
C HIS A 54 -4.22 -5.63 -5.07
N ALA A 55 -3.64 -6.47 -5.94
CA ALA A 55 -2.30 -6.24 -6.51
C ALA A 55 -2.15 -4.86 -7.18
N ASN A 56 -3.20 -4.35 -7.81
CA ASN A 56 -3.20 -3.01 -8.41
C ASN A 56 -3.05 -1.88 -7.38
N MET A 57 -3.53 -2.06 -6.14
CA MET A 57 -3.34 -1.09 -5.06
C MET A 57 -1.87 -1.05 -4.64
N VAL A 58 -1.29 -2.23 -4.40
CA VAL A 58 0.13 -2.37 -4.03
C VAL A 58 1.03 -1.75 -5.10
N ARG A 59 0.74 -1.98 -6.38
CA ARG A 59 1.47 -1.36 -7.50
C ARG A 59 1.42 0.17 -7.45
N LYS A 60 0.23 0.76 -7.24
CA LYS A 60 0.06 2.22 -7.17
C LYS A 60 0.82 2.82 -5.99
N ILE A 61 0.79 2.16 -4.83
CA ILE A 61 1.53 2.60 -3.63
C ILE A 61 3.03 2.57 -3.89
N LEU A 62 3.56 1.46 -4.42
CA LEU A 62 4.97 1.34 -4.75
C LEU A 62 5.42 2.39 -5.77
N ALA A 63 4.62 2.65 -6.81
CA ALA A 63 4.91 3.69 -7.78
C ALA A 63 4.98 5.08 -7.14
N ARG A 64 3.97 5.45 -6.32
CA ARG A 64 3.93 6.75 -5.63
C ARG A 64 5.11 6.94 -4.69
N VAL A 65 5.44 5.90 -3.92
CA VAL A 65 6.56 5.91 -2.98
C VAL A 65 7.91 6.02 -3.68
N SER A 66 8.07 5.39 -4.85
CA SER A 66 9.28 5.52 -5.66
C SER A 66 9.44 6.93 -6.22
N THR A 67 8.35 7.53 -6.72
CA THR A 67 8.38 8.89 -7.27
C THR A 67 8.67 9.94 -6.19
N ASN A 68 8.13 9.77 -4.99
CA ASN A 68 8.34 10.71 -3.87
C ASN A 68 9.74 10.63 -3.23
N LYS A 69 10.63 9.76 -3.72
CA LYS A 69 12.03 9.65 -3.27
C LYS A 69 12.99 10.53 -4.12
N MET A 70 12.47 11.25 -5.12
CA MET A 70 13.26 12.07 -6.06
C MET A 70 13.08 13.59 -5.87
N ILE A 71 12.75 14.05 -4.65
CA ILE A 71 12.79 15.48 -4.29
C ILE A 71 13.45 15.61 -2.93
#